data_AF-A0A2X4U2B1-F1
#
_entry.id   AF-A0A2X4U2B1-F1
#
_cell.length_a   1.000
_cell.length_b   1.000
_cell.length_c   1.000
_cell.angle_alpha   90.00
_cell.angle_beta   90.00
_cell.angle_gamma   90.00
#
_symmetry.space_group_name_H-M   'P 1'
#
loop_
_entity.id
_entity.type
_entity.pdbx_description
1 polymer ?
#
loop_
_entity_poly.entity_id
_entity_poly.type
_entity_poly.pdbx_seq_one_letter_code
_entity_poly.pdbx_strand_id
1 'polypeptide(L)'
;MNFIYYSAAGVIAFIAVLVVLVVKNKKLKAAKADAADKAVRLERYATITDAEAEADRILNLAKETAQELETDSQRILDEAKTVAVTTIAASEAEAKTIITRADGILSDARVAAKRLNADALAAVETQHAKRAEIERQIDELRISYRDKKITLDELEEALSIYKDDMDFAEMGFYAPHFDFDTSEAFQDAIRANRQRQKDMLRVKTALGAIYCSTEWTVSGSKTEGKKMTTRGINLTARAFNGECDAAIANTNFKNAATMESRIYKAFDVLNKLNEVNQIHINHAYRDLKIEELQLTFEYRAKKQEEKEEQREIRAQMAEERKAQAEIDRAIREAEEEERRAQKALDKARKEMAEKLAK
;
A
#
# COMPACT_ATOMS: atom_id res chain seq x y z
N MET A 1 -129.01 -78.21 -114.77
CA MET A 1 -128.10 -77.08 -114.46
C MET A 1 -127.64 -77.28 -113.03
N ASN A 2 -126.56 -78.00 -112.76
CA ASN A 2 -125.19 -77.82 -113.29
C ASN A 2 -124.82 -76.35 -113.41
N PHE A 3 -123.65 -76.03 -112.87
CA PHE A 3 -122.80 -74.90 -113.18
C PHE A 3 -122.92 -73.58 -112.43
N ILE A 4 -124.07 -73.05 -112.04
CA ILE A 4 -124.09 -71.57 -112.05
C ILE A 4 -123.81 -70.87 -110.71
N TYR A 5 -124.05 -71.45 -109.54
CA TYR A 5 -123.86 -70.69 -108.27
C TYR A 5 -122.84 -71.24 -107.27
N TYR A 6 -122.03 -72.23 -107.68
CA TYR A 6 -120.70 -72.45 -107.11
C TYR A 6 -119.72 -71.29 -107.40
N SER A 7 -120.10 -70.28 -108.21
CA SER A 7 -119.23 -69.16 -108.63
C SER A 7 -119.07 -68.04 -107.57
N ALA A 8 -120.05 -67.81 -106.71
CA ALA A 8 -119.97 -66.76 -105.68
C ALA A 8 -119.16 -67.20 -104.44
N ALA A 9 -119.25 -68.48 -104.05
CA ALA A 9 -118.51 -69.03 -102.90
C ALA A 9 -117.00 -69.19 -103.17
N GLY A 10 -116.63 -69.45 -104.43
CA GLY A 10 -115.23 -69.65 -104.82
C GLY A 10 -114.36 -68.39 -104.70
N VAL A 11 -114.89 -67.20 -105.03
CA VAL A 11 -114.13 -65.94 -104.99
C VAL A 11 -113.87 -65.47 -103.55
N ILE A 12 -114.86 -65.58 -102.67
CA ILE A 12 -114.72 -65.22 -101.26
C ILE A 12 -113.73 -66.15 -100.56
N ALA A 13 -113.80 -67.46 -100.85
CA ALA A 13 -112.84 -68.43 -100.33
C ALA A 13 -111.41 -68.15 -100.84
N PHE A 14 -111.26 -67.75 -102.11
CA PHE A 14 -109.94 -67.43 -102.68
C PHE A 14 -109.30 -66.19 -102.04
N ILE A 15 -110.06 -65.12 -101.82
CA ILE A 15 -109.56 -63.91 -101.15
C ILE A 15 -109.19 -64.22 -99.69
N ALA A 16 -110.01 -65.00 -98.97
CA ALA A 16 -109.71 -65.40 -97.60
C ALA A 16 -108.42 -66.23 -97.51
N VAL A 17 -108.23 -67.19 -98.43
CA VAL A 17 -106.99 -67.99 -98.50
C VAL A 17 -105.78 -67.11 -98.83
N LEU A 18 -105.92 -66.13 -99.72
CA LEU A 18 -104.84 -65.23 -100.10
C LEU A 18 -104.42 -64.31 -98.94
N VAL A 19 -105.38 -63.79 -98.18
CA VAL A 19 -105.12 -63.01 -96.96
C VAL A 19 -104.41 -63.87 -95.91
N VAL A 20 -104.87 -65.11 -95.69
CA VAL A 20 -104.21 -66.07 -94.79
C VAL A 20 -102.77 -66.36 -95.23
N LEU A 21 -102.53 -66.50 -96.53
CA LEU A 21 -101.20 -66.73 -97.11
C LEU A 21 -100.27 -65.53 -96.91
N VAL A 22 -100.76 -64.31 -97.14
CA VAL A 22 -99.97 -63.08 -96.92
C VAL A 22 -99.64 -62.90 -95.45
N VAL A 23 -100.59 -63.12 -94.54
CA VAL A 23 -100.37 -63.07 -93.09
C VAL A 23 -99.37 -64.14 -92.65
N LYS A 24 -99.49 -65.38 -93.14
CA LYS A 24 -98.51 -66.45 -92.86
C LYS A 24 -97.13 -66.08 -93.39
N ASN A 25 -97.02 -65.50 -94.58
CA ASN A 25 -95.74 -65.15 -95.18
C ASN A 25 -95.07 -63.97 -94.46
N LYS A 26 -95.84 -62.99 -93.98
CA LYS A 26 -95.33 -61.93 -93.09
C LYS A 26 -94.83 -62.50 -91.76
N LYS A 27 -95.60 -63.40 -91.13
CA LYS A 27 -95.16 -64.11 -89.90
C LYS A 27 -93.90 -64.95 -90.16
N LEU A 28 -93.78 -65.60 -91.32
CA LEU A 28 -92.62 -66.39 -91.69
C LEU A 28 -91.36 -65.53 -91.90
N LYS A 29 -91.51 -64.36 -92.54
CA LYS A 29 -90.40 -63.40 -92.69
C LYS A 29 -89.95 -62.83 -91.34
N ALA A 30 -90.90 -62.47 -90.47
CA ALA A 30 -90.57 -62.01 -89.12
C ALA A 30 -89.86 -63.10 -88.29
N ALA A 31 -90.33 -64.35 -88.35
CA ALA A 31 -89.69 -65.47 -87.67
C ALA A 31 -88.29 -65.80 -88.23
N LYS A 32 -88.07 -65.67 -89.55
CA LYS A 32 -86.75 -65.85 -90.17
C LYS A 32 -85.77 -64.75 -89.79
N ALA A 33 -86.23 -63.50 -89.68
CA ALA A 33 -85.38 -62.39 -89.23
C ALA A 33 -84.97 -62.53 -87.76
N ASP A 34 -85.91 -62.93 -86.88
CA ASP A 34 -85.63 -63.21 -85.47
C ASP A 34 -84.67 -64.40 -85.29
N ALA A 35 -84.80 -65.44 -86.12
CA ALA A 35 -83.89 -66.58 -86.12
C ALA A 35 -82.48 -66.21 -86.61
N ALA A 36 -82.36 -65.30 -87.58
CA ALA A 36 -81.06 -64.83 -88.08
C ALA A 36 -80.32 -63.95 -87.06
N ASP A 37 -81.02 -63.04 -86.34
CA ASP A 37 -80.41 -62.23 -85.27
C ASP A 37 -79.96 -63.12 -84.10
N LYS A 38 -80.75 -64.14 -83.75
CA LYS A 38 -80.35 -65.14 -82.74
C LYS A 38 -79.12 -65.95 -83.17
N ALA A 39 -79.02 -66.35 -84.44
CA ALA A 39 -77.89 -67.12 -84.94
C ALA A 39 -76.57 -66.33 -84.87
N VAL A 40 -76.57 -65.04 -85.20
CA VAL A 40 -75.38 -64.18 -85.12
C VAL A 40 -74.92 -63.97 -83.67
N ARG A 41 -75.86 -63.81 -82.72
CA ARG A 41 -75.52 -63.71 -81.28
C ARG A 41 -74.94 -65.01 -80.71
N LEU A 42 -75.31 -66.15 -81.27
CA LEU A 42 -74.84 -67.47 -80.86
C LEU A 42 -73.49 -67.86 -81.50
N GLU A 43 -73.06 -67.18 -82.56
CA GLU A 43 -71.81 -67.47 -83.27
C GLU A 43 -70.56 -67.24 -82.40
N ARG A 44 -70.61 -66.28 -81.46
CA ARG A 44 -69.53 -66.04 -80.47
C ARG A 44 -69.33 -67.21 -79.49
N TYR A 45 -70.31 -68.12 -79.40
CA TYR A 45 -70.28 -69.31 -78.57
C TYR A 45 -70.10 -70.60 -79.39
N ALA A 46 -69.85 -70.50 -80.71
CA ALA A 46 -69.79 -71.66 -81.61
C ALA A 46 -68.66 -72.66 -81.29
N THR A 47 -67.61 -72.27 -80.57
CA THR A 47 -66.53 -73.14 -80.08
C THR A 47 -66.80 -73.75 -78.71
N ILE A 48 -67.89 -73.37 -78.03
CA ILE A 48 -68.31 -73.94 -76.76
C ILE A 48 -69.33 -75.04 -77.07
N THR A 49 -68.84 -76.27 -77.22
CA THR A 49 -69.67 -77.46 -77.50
C THR A 49 -70.55 -77.85 -76.30
N ASP A 50 -70.09 -77.52 -75.09
CA ASP A 50 -70.76 -77.75 -73.81
C ASP A 50 -70.56 -76.53 -72.90
N ALA A 51 -71.63 -75.74 -72.74
CA ALA A 51 -71.59 -74.49 -71.98
C ALA A 51 -71.40 -74.70 -70.48
N GLU A 52 -71.77 -75.86 -69.96
CA GLU A 52 -71.64 -76.21 -68.54
C GLU A 52 -70.17 -76.53 -68.22
N ALA A 53 -69.51 -77.29 -69.10
CA ALA A 53 -68.09 -77.62 -68.96
C ALA A 53 -67.16 -76.38 -69.04
N GLU A 54 -67.44 -75.43 -69.94
CA GLU A 54 -66.62 -74.20 -70.06
C GLU A 54 -66.88 -73.23 -68.89
N ALA A 55 -68.10 -73.16 -68.37
CA ALA A 55 -68.41 -72.42 -67.16
C ALA A 55 -67.67 -73.01 -65.95
N ASP A 56 -67.65 -74.34 -65.80
CA ASP A 56 -66.91 -75.03 -64.74
C ASP A 56 -65.40 -74.81 -64.86
N ARG A 57 -64.86 -74.78 -66.08
CA ARG A 57 -63.44 -74.49 -66.33
C ARG A 57 -63.04 -73.09 -65.85
N ILE A 58 -63.83 -72.07 -66.21
CA ILE A 58 -63.60 -70.69 -65.79
C ILE A 58 -63.75 -70.56 -64.28
N LEU A 59 -64.75 -71.23 -63.69
CA LEU A 59 -65.02 -71.18 -62.26
C LEU A 59 -63.92 -71.88 -61.45
N ASN A 60 -63.37 -72.98 -61.95
CA ASN A 60 -62.22 -73.65 -61.36
C ASN A 60 -60.93 -72.83 -61.49
N LEU A 61 -60.67 -72.21 -62.65
CA LEU A 61 -59.54 -71.31 -62.83
C LEU A 61 -59.63 -70.06 -61.92
N ALA A 62 -60.83 -69.49 -61.78
CA ALA A 62 -61.08 -68.37 -60.88
C ALA A 62 -60.91 -68.77 -59.41
N LYS A 63 -61.30 -70.00 -59.03
CA LYS A 63 -61.05 -70.54 -57.69
C LYS A 63 -59.56 -70.75 -57.43
N GLU A 64 -58.84 -71.33 -58.39
CA GLU A 64 -57.40 -71.58 -58.26
C GLU A 64 -56.62 -70.27 -58.13
N THR A 65 -56.91 -69.28 -58.99
CA THR A 65 -56.31 -67.94 -58.89
C THR A 65 -56.69 -67.18 -57.62
N ALA A 66 -57.93 -67.30 -57.14
CA ALA A 66 -58.34 -66.72 -55.85
C ALA A 66 -57.61 -67.37 -54.68
N GLN A 67 -57.42 -68.69 -54.73
CA GLN A 67 -56.71 -69.45 -53.71
C GLN A 67 -55.21 -69.13 -53.71
N GLU A 68 -54.58 -68.99 -54.88
CA GLU A 68 -53.21 -68.50 -55.00
C GLU A 68 -53.06 -67.09 -54.42
N LEU A 69 -53.98 -66.17 -54.74
CA LEU A 69 -53.96 -64.80 -54.23
C LEU A 69 -54.13 -64.74 -52.71
N GLU A 70 -54.99 -65.58 -52.14
CA GLU A 70 -55.17 -65.70 -50.70
C GLU A 70 -53.89 -66.22 -50.03
N THR A 71 -53.26 -67.23 -50.63
CA THR A 71 -52.01 -67.81 -50.13
C THR A 71 -50.87 -66.78 -50.18
N ASP A 72 -50.73 -66.04 -51.27
CA ASP A 72 -49.72 -64.97 -51.40
C ASP A 72 -49.99 -63.79 -50.47
N SER A 73 -51.24 -63.39 -50.30
CA SER A 73 -51.62 -62.33 -49.36
C SER A 73 -51.28 -62.73 -47.92
N GLN A 74 -51.56 -63.98 -47.56
CA GLN A 74 -51.23 -64.51 -46.24
C GLN A 74 -49.71 -64.57 -46.04
N ARG A 75 -48.97 -65.02 -47.06
CA ARG A 75 -47.49 -65.03 -47.03
C ARG A 75 -46.91 -63.62 -46.85
N ILE A 76 -47.38 -62.64 -47.62
CA ILE A 76 -46.94 -61.24 -47.51
C ILE A 76 -47.26 -60.68 -46.13
N LEU A 77 -48.43 -61.01 -45.57
CA LEU A 77 -48.85 -60.55 -44.26
C LEU A 77 -47.97 -61.15 -43.14
N ASP A 78 -47.60 -62.42 -43.26
CA ASP A 78 -46.73 -63.10 -42.30
C ASP A 78 -45.27 -62.65 -42.42
N GLU A 79 -44.79 -62.37 -43.64
CA GLU A 79 -43.49 -61.71 -43.87
C GLU A 79 -43.49 -60.29 -43.26
N ALA A 80 -44.52 -59.49 -43.51
CA ALA A 80 -44.65 -58.14 -42.97
C ALA A 80 -44.72 -58.13 -41.44
N LYS A 81 -45.46 -59.06 -40.83
CA LYS A 81 -45.49 -59.24 -39.36
C LYS A 81 -44.10 -59.58 -38.82
N THR A 82 -43.40 -60.50 -39.47
CA THR A 82 -42.06 -60.92 -39.04
C THR A 82 -41.07 -59.75 -39.12
N VAL A 83 -41.10 -58.98 -40.20
CA VAL A 83 -40.29 -57.77 -40.37
C VAL A 83 -40.64 -56.71 -39.32
N ALA A 84 -41.93 -56.49 -39.04
CA ALA A 84 -42.36 -55.53 -38.02
C ALA A 84 -41.87 -55.94 -36.62
N VAL A 85 -42.07 -57.19 -36.22
CA VAL A 85 -41.63 -57.71 -34.91
C VAL A 85 -40.12 -57.60 -34.74
N THR A 86 -39.36 -58.01 -35.76
CA THR A 86 -37.89 -57.94 -35.73
C THR A 86 -37.38 -56.50 -35.69
N THR A 87 -38.01 -55.59 -36.44
CA THR A 87 -37.63 -54.17 -36.45
C THR A 87 -37.92 -53.49 -35.11
N ILE A 88 -39.08 -53.79 -34.51
CA ILE A 88 -39.45 -53.28 -33.17
C ILE A 88 -38.46 -53.80 -32.13
N ALA A 89 -38.21 -55.11 -32.10
CA ALA A 89 -37.27 -55.70 -31.15
C ALA A 89 -35.84 -55.13 -31.30
N ALA A 90 -35.38 -54.93 -32.53
CA ALA A 90 -34.08 -54.28 -32.79
C ALA A 90 -34.06 -52.82 -32.29
N SER A 91 -35.13 -52.07 -32.55
CA SER A 91 -35.26 -50.67 -32.12
C SER A 91 -35.33 -50.54 -30.60
N GLU A 92 -36.04 -51.45 -29.92
CA GLU A 92 -36.10 -51.49 -28.45
C GLU A 92 -34.75 -51.85 -27.83
N ALA A 93 -34.02 -52.80 -28.43
CA ALA A 93 -32.67 -53.15 -27.99
C ALA A 93 -31.70 -51.96 -28.17
N GLU A 94 -31.79 -51.24 -29.29
CA GLU A 94 -30.99 -50.05 -29.54
C GLU A 94 -31.35 -48.90 -28.58
N ALA A 95 -32.64 -48.64 -28.34
CA ALA A 95 -33.10 -47.66 -27.36
C ALA A 95 -32.56 -47.97 -25.95
N LYS A 96 -32.57 -49.24 -25.55
CA LYS A 96 -32.04 -49.68 -24.25
C LYS A 96 -30.53 -49.49 -24.12
N THR A 97 -29.76 -49.70 -25.20
CA THR A 97 -28.31 -49.45 -25.19
C THR A 97 -28.00 -47.96 -25.16
N ILE A 98 -28.78 -47.13 -25.87
CA ILE A 98 -28.65 -45.67 -25.82
C ILE A 98 -28.92 -45.14 -24.40
N ILE A 99 -29.99 -45.60 -23.74
CA ILE A 99 -30.34 -45.17 -22.37
C ILE A 99 -29.23 -45.55 -21.38
N THR A 100 -28.77 -46.81 -21.40
CA THR A 100 -27.71 -47.25 -20.48
C THR A 100 -26.39 -46.50 -20.71
N ARG A 101 -26.05 -46.19 -21.97
CA ARG A 101 -24.90 -45.36 -22.31
C ARG A 101 -25.09 -43.92 -21.82
N ALA A 102 -26.26 -43.33 -21.99
CA ALA A 102 -26.58 -41.99 -21.51
C ALA A 102 -26.47 -41.88 -19.98
N ASP A 103 -27.01 -42.87 -19.25
CA ASP A 103 -26.91 -42.94 -17.79
C ASP A 103 -25.46 -43.06 -17.32
N GLY A 104 -24.65 -43.87 -17.99
CA GLY A 104 -23.20 -43.97 -17.73
C GLY A 104 -22.50 -42.63 -17.90
N ILE A 105 -22.72 -41.95 -19.03
CA ILE A 105 -22.14 -40.63 -19.31
C ILE A 105 -22.59 -39.59 -18.26
N LEU A 106 -23.87 -39.60 -17.87
CA LEU A 106 -24.40 -38.68 -16.85
C LEU A 106 -23.80 -38.95 -15.47
N SER A 107 -23.61 -40.22 -15.11
CA SER A 107 -22.96 -40.61 -13.85
C SER A 107 -21.51 -40.12 -13.83
N ASP A 108 -20.75 -40.40 -14.89
CA ASP A 108 -19.35 -39.98 -15.00
C ASP A 108 -19.21 -38.45 -14.98
N ALA A 109 -20.08 -37.74 -15.70
CA ALA A 109 -20.12 -36.28 -15.69
C ALA A 109 -20.43 -35.72 -14.29
N ARG A 110 -21.34 -36.34 -13.52
CA ARG A 110 -21.65 -35.93 -12.15
C ARG A 110 -20.47 -36.14 -11.21
N VAL A 111 -19.77 -37.26 -11.33
CA VAL A 111 -18.57 -37.55 -10.52
C VAL A 111 -17.45 -36.57 -10.85
N ALA A 112 -17.21 -36.32 -12.14
CA ALA A 112 -16.22 -35.36 -12.60
C ALA A 112 -16.53 -33.94 -12.10
N ALA A 113 -17.79 -33.50 -12.18
CA ALA A 113 -18.22 -32.19 -11.70
C ALA A 113 -18.03 -32.03 -10.19
N LYS A 114 -18.37 -33.07 -9.39
CA LYS A 114 -18.15 -33.06 -7.94
C LYS A 114 -16.66 -32.94 -7.60
N ARG A 115 -15.81 -33.70 -8.29
CA ARG A 115 -14.36 -33.66 -8.09
C ARG A 115 -13.78 -32.29 -8.44
N LEU A 116 -14.14 -31.75 -9.60
CA LEU A 116 -13.74 -30.40 -10.03
C LEU A 116 -14.15 -29.34 -9.02
N ASN A 117 -15.36 -29.42 -8.47
CA ASN A 117 -15.82 -28.47 -7.47
C ASN A 117 -15.03 -28.60 -6.15
N ALA A 118 -14.75 -29.82 -5.70
CA ALA A 118 -13.94 -30.06 -4.50
C ALA A 118 -12.50 -29.55 -4.67
N ASP A 119 -11.89 -29.82 -5.82
CA ASP A 119 -10.54 -29.36 -6.15
C ASP A 119 -10.50 -27.82 -6.23
N ALA A 120 -11.53 -27.19 -6.80
CA ALA A 120 -11.65 -25.73 -6.85
C ALA A 120 -11.82 -25.10 -5.45
N LEU A 121 -12.65 -25.70 -4.59
CA LEU A 121 -12.82 -25.27 -3.20
C LEU A 121 -11.50 -25.36 -2.42
N ALA A 122 -10.78 -26.47 -2.53
CA ALA A 122 -9.47 -26.62 -1.88
C ALA A 122 -8.45 -25.60 -2.41
N ALA A 123 -8.43 -25.35 -3.73
CA ALA A 123 -7.54 -24.33 -4.31
C ALA A 123 -7.86 -22.92 -3.78
N VAL A 124 -9.14 -22.58 -3.63
CA VAL A 124 -9.58 -21.29 -3.07
C VAL A 124 -9.16 -21.16 -1.60
N GLU A 125 -9.37 -22.19 -0.77
CA GLU A 125 -8.93 -22.18 0.63
C GLU A 125 -7.41 -22.00 0.77
N THR A 126 -6.62 -22.71 -0.04
CA THR A 126 -5.15 -22.56 -0.01
C THR A 126 -4.71 -21.15 -0.40
N GLN A 127 -5.42 -20.49 -1.33
CA GLN A 127 -5.11 -19.10 -1.68
C GLN A 127 -5.55 -18.10 -0.64
N HIS A 128 -6.67 -18.31 0.03
CA HIS A 128 -7.06 -17.48 1.17
C HIS A 128 -6.03 -17.57 2.30
N ALA A 129 -5.53 -18.76 2.62
CA ALA A 129 -4.48 -18.95 3.62
C ALA A 129 -3.18 -18.23 3.23
N LYS A 130 -2.74 -18.35 1.98
CA LYS A 130 -1.55 -17.63 1.49
C LYS A 130 -1.72 -16.11 1.53
N ARG A 131 -2.89 -15.61 1.15
CA ARG A 131 -3.19 -14.18 1.20
C ARG A 131 -3.15 -13.64 2.62
N ALA A 132 -3.73 -14.36 3.58
CA ALA A 132 -3.70 -13.98 4.99
C ALA A 132 -2.26 -13.93 5.54
N GLU A 133 -1.42 -14.90 5.16
CA GLU A 133 0.00 -14.89 5.56
C GLU A 133 0.78 -13.73 4.95
N ILE A 134 0.55 -13.41 3.66
CA ILE A 134 1.18 -12.26 3.01
C ILE A 134 0.71 -10.94 3.65
N GLU A 135 -0.58 -10.81 3.97
CA GLU A 135 -1.12 -9.63 4.65
C GLU A 135 -0.46 -9.47 6.04
N ARG A 136 -0.29 -10.56 6.80
CA ARG A 136 0.43 -10.56 8.09
C ARG A 136 1.88 -10.11 7.94
N GLN A 137 2.59 -10.64 6.94
CA GLN A 137 3.99 -10.26 6.66
C GLN A 137 4.13 -8.80 6.24
N ILE A 138 3.18 -8.28 5.46
CA ILE A 138 3.14 -6.86 5.07
C ILE A 138 2.97 -5.97 6.30
N ASP A 139 2.06 -6.33 7.21
CA ASP A 139 1.82 -5.53 8.41
C ASP A 139 3.01 -5.58 9.38
N GLU A 140 3.64 -6.75 9.57
CA GLU A 140 4.89 -6.87 10.33
C GLU A 140 6.02 -6.02 9.72
N LEU A 141 6.17 -6.06 8.40
CA LEU A 141 7.19 -5.29 7.69
C LEU A 141 6.94 -3.78 7.83
N ARG A 142 5.68 -3.33 7.75
CA ARG A 142 5.30 -1.92 7.92
C ARG A 142 5.60 -1.42 9.32
N ILE A 143 5.31 -2.21 10.35
CA ILE A 143 5.64 -1.88 11.74
C ILE A 143 7.17 -1.78 11.88
N SER A 144 7.91 -2.80 11.44
CA SER A 144 9.38 -2.81 11.51
C SER A 144 10.01 -1.62 10.77
N TYR A 145 9.47 -1.26 9.61
CA TYR A 145 9.94 -0.12 8.84
C TYR A 145 9.70 1.20 9.56
N ARG A 146 8.52 1.39 10.14
CA ARG A 146 8.19 2.60 10.91
C ARG A 146 9.13 2.78 12.08
N ASP A 147 9.34 1.72 12.86
CA ASP A 147 10.22 1.77 14.04
C ASP A 147 11.67 2.09 13.63
N LYS A 148 12.18 1.42 12.59
CA LYS A 148 13.53 1.68 12.06
C LYS A 148 13.67 3.10 11.50
N LYS A 149 12.61 3.65 10.89
CA LYS A 149 12.63 5.03 10.37
C LYS A 149 12.71 6.05 11.49
N ILE A 150 11.97 5.85 12.60
CA ILE A 150 12.07 6.70 13.79
C ILE A 150 13.49 6.67 14.35
N THR A 151 14.06 5.47 14.54
CA THR A 151 15.45 5.35 15.02
C THR A 151 16.46 5.99 14.08
N LEU A 152 16.26 5.87 12.76
CA LEU A 152 17.12 6.53 11.77
C LEU A 152 17.06 8.05 11.91
N ASP A 153 15.87 8.62 12.06
CA ASP A 153 15.68 10.07 12.18
C ASP A 153 16.32 10.61 13.46
N GLU A 154 16.17 9.91 14.58
CA GLU A 154 16.83 10.24 15.85
C GLU A 154 18.37 10.18 15.73
N LEU A 155 18.89 9.15 15.03
CA LEU A 155 20.32 9.01 14.79
C LEU A 155 20.85 10.10 13.85
N GLU A 156 20.11 10.48 12.82
CA GLU A 156 20.48 11.55 11.89
C GLU A 156 20.53 12.91 12.61
N GLU A 157 19.56 13.20 13.47
CA GLU A 157 19.56 14.41 14.31
C GLU A 157 20.76 14.43 15.27
N ALA A 158 20.99 13.34 16.00
CA ALA A 158 22.11 13.21 16.91
C ALA A 158 23.46 13.34 16.19
N LEU A 159 23.59 12.74 15.01
CA LEU A 159 24.80 12.81 14.20
C LEU A 159 25.02 14.20 13.60
N SER A 160 23.95 14.93 13.29
CA SER A 160 24.04 16.34 12.87
C SER A 160 24.59 17.22 13.99
N ILE A 161 24.10 17.06 15.22
CA ILE A 161 24.60 17.79 16.40
C ILE A 161 26.07 17.48 16.64
N TYR A 162 26.44 16.21 16.61
CA TYR A 162 27.83 15.79 16.84
C TYR A 162 28.78 16.30 15.75
N LYS A 163 28.32 16.29 14.48
CA LYS A 163 29.10 16.82 13.36
C LYS A 163 29.31 18.33 13.50
N ASP A 164 28.27 19.07 13.88
CA ASP A 164 28.38 20.51 14.18
C ASP A 164 29.45 20.74 15.27
N ASP A 165 29.37 20.03 16.40
CA ASP A 165 30.32 20.19 17.49
C ASP A 165 31.75 19.79 17.10
N MET A 166 31.92 18.79 16.24
CA MET A 166 33.22 18.42 15.68
C MET A 166 33.76 19.51 14.75
N ASP A 167 32.93 20.08 13.88
CA ASP A 167 33.32 21.18 12.98
C ASP A 167 33.74 22.43 13.80
N PHE A 168 33.03 22.75 14.89
CA PHE A 168 33.41 23.86 15.79
C PHE A 168 34.71 23.56 16.54
N ALA A 169 34.90 22.33 17.02
CA ALA A 169 36.16 21.92 17.64
C ALA A 169 37.32 22.01 16.65
N GLU A 170 37.11 21.67 15.37
CA GLU A 170 38.09 21.90 14.32
C GLU A 170 38.39 23.39 14.14
N MET A 171 37.42 24.28 14.30
CA MET A 171 37.64 25.73 14.27
C MET A 171 38.21 26.29 15.58
N GLY A 172 38.59 25.45 16.54
CA GLY A 172 39.12 25.86 17.83
C GLY A 172 38.09 26.57 18.71
N PHE A 173 36.79 26.32 18.48
CA PHE A 173 35.70 26.94 19.23
C PHE A 173 35.15 25.95 20.27
N TYR A 174 35.54 26.14 21.53
CA TYR A 174 35.15 25.26 22.64
C TYR A 174 34.08 25.91 23.54
N ALA A 175 33.45 25.08 24.36
CA ALA A 175 32.51 25.53 25.37
C ALA A 175 33.23 26.40 26.43
N PRO A 176 32.61 27.50 26.89
CA PRO A 176 33.18 28.33 27.94
C PRO A 176 33.27 27.55 29.26
N HIS A 177 34.35 27.77 30.00
CA HIS A 177 34.52 27.22 31.35
C HIS A 177 34.19 28.30 32.39
N PHE A 178 33.36 27.95 33.37
CA PHE A 178 32.97 28.85 34.46
C PHE A 178 33.42 28.27 35.80
N ASP A 179 33.97 29.14 36.65
CA ASP A 179 34.28 28.80 38.04
C ASP A 179 32.97 28.71 38.85
N PHE A 180 32.95 27.89 39.92
CA PHE A 180 31.77 27.65 40.76
C PHE A 180 31.14 28.92 41.37
N ASP A 181 31.91 29.99 41.52
CA ASP A 181 31.47 31.26 42.09
C ASP A 181 31.08 32.31 41.03
N THR A 182 31.04 31.92 39.75
CA THR A 182 30.60 32.81 38.67
C THR A 182 29.09 33.02 38.73
N SER A 183 28.65 34.27 38.85
CA SER A 183 27.21 34.63 38.86
C SER A 183 26.50 34.15 37.59
N GLU A 184 25.29 33.61 37.76
CA GLU A 184 24.43 33.11 36.67
C GLU A 184 24.21 34.16 35.57
N ALA A 185 24.00 35.42 35.93
CA ALA A 185 23.82 36.51 34.96
C ALA A 185 25.04 36.70 34.03
N PHE A 186 26.27 36.57 34.56
CA PHE A 186 27.48 36.63 33.73
C PHE A 186 27.66 35.36 32.89
N GLN A 187 27.31 34.19 33.42
CA GLN A 187 27.33 32.94 32.64
C GLN A 187 26.40 33.04 31.44
N ASP A 188 25.17 33.52 31.65
CA ASP A 188 24.17 33.68 30.59
C ASP A 188 24.60 34.70 29.54
N ALA A 189 25.15 35.84 29.95
CA ALA A 189 25.68 36.84 29.02
C ALA A 189 26.81 36.28 28.15
N ILE A 190 27.76 35.54 28.76
CA ILE A 190 28.87 34.91 28.03
C ILE A 190 28.34 33.82 27.09
N ARG A 191 27.38 33.00 27.53
CA ARG A 191 26.74 31.98 26.67
C ARG A 191 26.01 32.62 25.49
N ALA A 192 25.27 33.70 25.71
CA ALA A 192 24.55 34.41 24.65
C ALA A 192 25.51 35.03 23.62
N ASN A 193 26.61 35.62 24.07
CA ASN A 193 27.67 36.10 23.18
C ASN A 193 28.33 34.95 22.40
N ARG A 194 28.72 33.85 23.07
CA ARG A 194 29.27 32.64 22.43
C ARG A 194 28.29 32.03 21.42
N GLN A 195 26.99 32.06 21.67
CA GLN A 195 25.99 31.58 20.73
C GLN A 195 25.96 32.43 19.45
N ARG A 196 25.99 33.77 19.57
CA ARG A 196 26.14 34.67 18.42
C ARG A 196 27.42 34.39 17.62
N GLN A 197 28.53 34.12 18.31
CA GLN A 197 29.79 33.71 17.68
C GLN A 197 29.64 32.38 16.92
N LYS A 198 28.99 31.37 17.52
CA LYS A 198 28.71 30.06 16.92
C LYS A 198 27.86 30.20 15.65
N ASP A 199 26.84 31.06 15.69
CA ASP A 199 25.95 31.31 14.54
C ASP A 199 26.68 32.00 13.38
N MET A 200 27.58 32.94 13.66
CA MET A 200 28.43 33.53 12.62
C MET A 200 29.39 32.52 11.98
N LEU A 201 29.92 31.55 12.74
CA LEU A 201 30.82 30.51 12.21
C LEU A 201 30.11 29.52 11.27
N ARG A 202 28.79 29.34 11.42
CA ARG A 202 27.98 28.50 10.51
C ARG A 202 27.85 29.11 9.12
N VAL A 203 27.88 30.43 9.03
CA VAL A 203 27.70 31.17 7.78
C VAL A 203 29.05 31.30 7.08
N LYS A 204 29.16 30.80 5.85
CA LYS A 204 30.40 30.82 5.05
C LYS A 204 30.47 31.95 4.01
N THR A 205 29.61 32.97 4.16
CA THR A 205 29.52 34.14 3.28
C THR A 205 30.05 35.39 4.00
N ALA A 206 30.04 36.56 3.35
CA ALA A 206 30.48 37.82 3.96
C ALA A 206 29.72 38.22 5.24
N LEU A 207 28.57 37.61 5.52
CA LEU A 207 27.82 37.80 6.77
C LEU A 207 28.34 36.91 7.92
N GLY A 208 29.18 35.93 7.61
CA GLY A 208 29.75 35.00 8.58
C GLY A 208 30.97 35.54 9.31
N ALA A 209 31.51 34.71 10.20
CA ALA A 209 32.67 35.02 11.02
C ALA A 209 33.94 35.20 10.19
N ILE A 210 34.16 34.27 9.25
CA ILE A 210 35.32 34.24 8.37
C ILE A 210 34.84 33.78 7.00
N TYR A 211 35.24 34.50 5.97
CA TYR A 211 34.75 34.27 4.60
C TYR A 211 35.85 34.44 3.57
N CYS A 212 35.63 33.88 2.39
CA CYS A 212 36.47 34.11 1.23
C CYS A 212 35.69 34.92 0.19
N SER A 213 36.28 35.99 -0.34
CA SER A 213 35.64 36.85 -1.33
C SER A 213 35.73 36.31 -2.77
N THR A 214 36.56 35.29 -3.00
CA THR A 214 36.87 34.76 -4.33
C THR A 214 36.50 33.29 -4.46
N GLU A 215 35.88 32.89 -5.58
CA GLU A 215 35.70 31.48 -5.93
C GLU A 215 36.98 30.95 -6.60
N TRP A 216 37.77 30.19 -5.86
CA TRP A 216 39.01 29.59 -6.37
C TRP A 216 38.76 28.31 -7.17
N THR A 217 39.66 28.03 -8.11
CA THR A 217 39.82 26.71 -8.75
C THR A 217 41.21 26.18 -8.48
N VAL A 218 41.34 24.89 -8.15
CA VAL A 218 42.64 24.23 -7.98
C VAL A 218 42.76 23.17 -9.06
N SER A 219 43.80 23.26 -9.88
CA SER A 219 44.02 22.37 -11.04
C SER A 219 42.79 22.30 -11.98
N GLY A 220 42.10 23.43 -12.17
CA GLY A 220 40.88 23.52 -12.98
C GLY A 220 39.60 23.02 -12.30
N SER A 221 39.67 22.50 -11.07
CA SER A 221 38.50 22.00 -10.33
C SER A 221 37.97 23.04 -9.33
N LYS A 222 36.70 23.43 -9.50
CA LYS A 222 35.96 24.25 -8.52
C LYS A 222 35.76 23.52 -7.19
N THR A 223 35.56 22.19 -7.23
CA THR A 223 35.35 21.38 -6.02
C THR A 223 36.60 21.38 -5.14
N GLU A 224 37.78 21.20 -5.74
CA GLU A 224 39.04 21.26 -5.00
C GLU A 224 39.32 22.70 -4.51
N GLY A 225 38.94 23.73 -5.27
CA GLY A 225 39.00 25.12 -4.82
C GLY A 225 38.11 25.40 -3.60
N LYS A 226 36.86 24.90 -3.58
CA LYS A 226 35.97 25.00 -2.41
C LYS A 226 36.55 24.29 -1.18
N LYS A 227 37.18 23.12 -1.37
CA LYS A 227 37.85 22.37 -0.31
C LYS A 227 39.05 23.12 0.26
N MET A 228 39.89 23.68 -0.60
CA MET A 228 41.02 24.53 -0.22
C MET A 228 40.55 25.77 0.56
N THR A 229 39.51 26.46 0.05
CA THR A 229 38.90 27.62 0.72
C THR A 229 38.36 27.26 2.10
N THR A 230 37.60 26.17 2.21
CA THR A 230 37.02 25.70 3.50
C THR A 230 38.12 25.40 4.52
N ARG A 231 39.20 24.73 4.09
CA ARG A 231 40.36 24.44 4.97
C ARG A 231 41.06 25.72 5.42
N GLY A 232 41.23 26.69 4.53
CA GLY A 232 41.81 27.99 4.87
C GLY A 232 40.97 28.75 5.89
N ILE A 233 39.64 28.74 5.73
CA ILE A 233 38.70 29.32 6.69
C ILE A 233 38.83 28.63 8.05
N ASN A 234 38.80 27.30 8.12
CA ASN A 234 38.91 26.56 9.37
C ASN A 234 40.25 26.80 10.08
N LEU A 235 41.35 26.86 9.32
CA LEU A 235 42.68 27.16 9.86
C LEU A 235 42.75 28.56 10.46
N THR A 236 42.19 29.54 9.75
CA THR A 236 42.13 30.93 10.21
C THR A 236 41.25 31.06 11.45
N ALA A 237 40.10 30.37 11.47
CA ALA A 237 39.22 30.31 12.63
C ALA A 237 39.95 29.75 13.85
N ARG A 238 40.63 28.60 13.70
CA ARG A 238 41.40 27.97 14.77
C ARG A 238 42.49 28.88 15.31
N ALA A 239 43.24 29.52 14.42
CA ALA A 239 44.31 30.44 14.83
C ALA A 239 43.76 31.65 15.58
N PHE A 240 42.74 32.32 15.04
CA PHE A 240 42.16 33.50 15.67
C PHE A 240 41.46 33.18 16.99
N ASN A 241 40.69 32.09 17.03
CA ASN A 241 40.02 31.62 18.25
C ASN A 241 41.03 31.25 19.33
N GLY A 242 42.12 30.56 18.97
CA GLY A 242 43.18 30.24 19.93
C GLY A 242 43.81 31.48 20.56
N GLU A 243 44.12 32.51 19.77
CA GLU A 243 44.66 33.79 20.27
C GLU A 243 43.64 34.53 21.15
N CYS A 244 42.36 34.56 20.75
CA CYS A 244 41.31 35.21 21.51
C CYS A 244 41.03 34.49 22.83
N ASP A 245 40.86 33.17 22.80
CA ASP A 245 40.58 32.38 24.00
C ASP A 245 41.76 32.46 24.99
N ALA A 246 43.00 32.48 24.49
CA ALA A 246 44.17 32.73 25.33
C ALA A 246 44.17 34.13 25.95
N ALA A 247 43.80 35.17 25.20
CA ALA A 247 43.68 36.53 25.72
C ALA A 247 42.57 36.64 26.79
N ILE A 248 41.39 36.09 26.51
CA ILE A 248 40.24 36.07 27.41
C ILE A 248 40.58 35.32 28.71
N ALA A 249 41.15 34.12 28.61
CA ALA A 249 41.53 33.32 29.77
C ALA A 249 42.52 34.05 30.70
N ASN A 250 43.47 34.80 30.11
CA ASN A 250 44.51 35.54 30.84
C ASN A 250 44.10 36.98 31.22
N THR A 251 42.87 37.39 30.95
CA THR A 251 42.38 38.74 31.27
C THR A 251 42.13 38.90 32.77
N ASN A 252 42.66 39.93 33.39
CA ASN A 252 42.44 40.27 34.78
C ASN A 252 42.06 41.75 34.91
N PHE A 253 41.70 42.14 36.13
CA PHE A 253 41.24 43.49 36.45
C PHE A 253 42.25 44.62 36.12
N LYS A 254 43.52 44.30 35.80
CA LYS A 254 44.57 45.28 35.45
C LYS A 254 44.94 45.32 33.97
N ASN A 255 44.69 44.24 33.22
CA ASN A 255 45.29 44.06 31.89
C ASN A 255 44.30 43.99 30.73
N ALA A 256 43.01 44.31 30.94
CA ALA A 256 41.97 44.23 29.91
C ALA A 256 42.36 44.94 28.62
N ALA A 257 42.77 46.21 28.67
CA ALA A 257 43.20 46.96 27.49
C ALA A 257 44.38 46.30 26.75
N THR A 258 45.30 45.67 27.48
CA THR A 258 46.42 44.93 26.88
C THR A 258 45.92 43.67 26.17
N MET A 259 44.95 42.96 26.76
CA MET A 259 44.37 41.76 26.14
C MET A 259 43.48 42.10 24.95
N GLU A 260 42.72 43.20 24.98
CA GLU A 260 42.01 43.74 23.82
C GLU A 260 42.98 44.07 22.67
N SER A 261 44.09 44.75 22.97
CA SER A 261 45.12 45.05 21.97
C SER A 261 45.71 43.79 21.33
N ARG A 262 45.82 42.68 22.07
CA ARG A 262 46.25 41.39 21.51
C ARG A 262 45.24 40.84 20.52
N ILE A 263 43.95 40.90 20.83
CA ILE A 263 42.88 40.46 19.90
C ILE A 263 42.90 41.31 18.62
N TYR A 264 43.01 42.63 18.73
CA TYR A 264 43.12 43.51 17.56
C TYR A 264 44.35 43.17 16.70
N LYS A 265 45.52 42.98 17.32
CA LYS A 265 46.74 42.59 16.59
C LYS A 265 46.61 41.23 15.92
N ALA A 266 46.02 40.24 16.59
CA ALA A 266 45.78 38.93 16.01
C ALA A 266 44.86 39.03 14.78
N PHE A 267 43.80 39.83 14.86
CA PHE A 267 42.91 40.11 13.75
C PHE A 267 43.66 40.73 12.55
N ASP A 268 44.48 41.76 12.79
CA ASP A 268 45.21 42.45 11.73
C ASP A 268 46.27 41.53 11.08
N VAL A 269 47.03 40.80 11.90
CA VAL A 269 48.08 39.88 11.42
C VAL A 269 47.48 38.74 10.60
N LEU A 270 46.41 38.10 11.07
CA LEU A 270 45.81 36.97 10.36
C LEU A 270 45.12 37.40 9.07
N ASN A 271 44.46 38.57 9.05
CA ASN A 271 43.94 39.13 7.81
C ASN A 271 45.05 39.46 6.82
N LYS A 272 46.18 40.00 7.29
CA LYS A 272 47.33 40.29 6.43
C LYS A 272 47.95 39.03 5.84
N LEU A 273 48.12 37.97 6.64
CA LEU A 273 48.63 36.68 6.18
C LEU A 273 47.71 36.01 5.15
N ASN A 274 46.40 36.26 5.23
CA ASN A 274 45.40 35.69 4.34
C ASN A 274 45.06 36.55 3.12
N GLU A 275 45.70 37.70 2.95
CA GLU A 275 45.41 38.65 1.85
C GLU A 275 45.47 37.97 0.47
N VAL A 276 46.47 37.12 0.21
CA VAL A 276 46.59 36.39 -1.06
C VAL A 276 45.47 35.36 -1.24
N ASN A 277 45.07 34.69 -0.16
CA ASN A 277 44.01 33.69 -0.19
C ASN A 277 42.61 34.32 -0.25
N GLN A 278 42.52 35.65 -0.11
CA GLN A 278 41.28 36.41 -0.07
C GLN A 278 40.33 35.94 1.05
N ILE A 279 40.91 35.46 2.16
CA ILE A 279 40.18 35.04 3.36
C ILE A 279 40.21 36.19 4.36
N HIS A 280 39.04 36.54 4.88
CA HIS A 280 38.86 37.70 5.74
C HIS A 280 38.12 37.30 7.01
N ILE A 281 38.62 37.74 8.16
CA ILE A 281 37.91 37.72 9.43
C ILE A 281 37.00 38.93 9.46
N ASN A 282 35.73 38.71 9.78
CA ASN A 282 34.72 39.76 9.85
C ASN A 282 34.92 40.62 11.10
N HIS A 283 34.83 41.94 10.96
CA HIS A 283 34.91 42.88 12.09
C HIS A 283 33.85 42.59 13.15
N ALA A 284 32.62 42.25 12.75
CA ALA A 284 31.57 41.91 13.71
C ALA A 284 31.94 40.69 14.58
N TYR A 285 32.68 39.73 14.02
CA TYR A 285 33.15 38.56 14.78
C TYR A 285 34.25 38.92 15.76
N ARG A 286 35.21 39.76 15.34
CA ARG A 286 36.22 40.32 16.24
C ARG A 286 35.56 41.10 17.38
N ASP A 287 34.55 41.90 17.09
CA ASP A 287 33.87 42.72 18.09
C ASP A 287 33.13 41.85 19.12
N LEU A 288 32.54 40.72 18.69
CA LEU A 288 32.00 39.72 19.62
C LEU A 288 33.07 39.11 20.54
N LYS A 289 34.30 38.88 20.04
CA LYS A 289 35.43 38.42 20.87
C LYS A 289 35.89 39.47 21.87
N ILE A 290 35.86 40.74 21.50
CA ILE A 290 36.13 41.85 22.43
C ILE A 290 35.03 41.94 23.49
N GLU A 291 33.76 41.83 23.10
CA GLU A 291 32.64 41.80 24.04
C GLU A 291 32.76 40.64 25.05
N GLU A 292 33.15 39.43 24.59
CA GLU A 292 33.41 38.29 25.49
C GLU A 292 34.52 38.58 26.51
N LEU A 293 35.61 39.22 26.06
CA LEU A 293 36.71 39.63 26.92
C LEU A 293 36.25 40.66 27.96
N GLN A 294 35.44 41.64 27.56
CA GLN A 294 34.90 42.67 28.43
C GLN A 294 33.98 42.08 29.49
N LEU A 295 33.06 41.19 29.12
CA LEU A 295 32.22 40.45 30.07
C LEU A 295 33.05 39.66 31.08
N THR A 296 34.12 39.02 30.61
CA THR A 296 35.05 38.28 31.48
C THR A 296 35.80 39.22 32.43
N PHE A 297 36.23 40.39 31.96
CA PHE A 297 36.86 41.42 32.77
C PHE A 297 35.91 41.98 33.84
N GLU A 298 34.69 42.35 33.47
CA GLU A 298 33.68 42.90 34.37
C GLU A 298 33.37 41.93 35.52
N TYR A 299 33.20 40.65 35.19
CA TYR A 299 33.04 39.60 36.20
C TYR A 299 34.23 39.55 37.16
N ARG A 300 35.47 39.51 36.64
CA ARG A 300 36.69 39.43 37.47
C ARG A 300 36.92 40.69 38.29
N ALA A 301 36.54 41.86 37.77
CA ALA A 301 36.62 43.14 38.48
C ALA A 301 35.64 43.17 39.66
N LYS A 302 34.37 42.80 39.44
CA LYS A 302 33.35 42.74 40.48
C LYS A 302 33.73 41.76 41.60
N LYS A 303 34.25 40.59 41.24
CA LYS A 303 34.75 39.61 42.22
C LYS A 303 35.93 40.14 43.06
N GLN A 304 36.76 40.98 42.46
CA GLN A 304 37.87 41.62 43.17
C GLN A 304 37.38 42.70 44.13
N GLU A 305 36.39 43.51 43.72
CA GLU A 305 35.71 44.51 44.55
C GLU A 305 35.06 43.86 45.79
N GLU A 306 34.26 42.81 45.60
CA GLU A 306 33.62 42.05 46.70
C GLU A 306 34.66 41.49 47.69
N LYS A 307 35.83 41.07 47.19
CA LYS A 307 36.93 40.58 48.02
C LYS A 307 37.62 41.69 48.80
N GLU A 308 37.72 42.89 48.24
CA GLU A 308 38.28 44.06 48.91
C GLU A 308 37.33 44.57 49.99
N GLU A 309 36.03 44.67 49.72
CA GLU A 309 35.00 44.99 50.72
C GLU A 309 35.04 44.01 51.91
N GLN A 310 35.11 42.70 51.64
CA GLN A 310 35.23 41.70 52.71
C GLN A 310 36.52 41.85 53.54
N ARG A 311 37.62 42.31 52.94
CA ARG A 311 38.87 42.56 53.67
C ARG A 311 38.73 43.79 54.56
N GLU A 312 38.10 44.85 54.07
CA GLU A 312 37.83 46.06 54.83
C GLU A 312 36.93 45.77 56.03
N ILE A 313 35.84 45.04 55.84
CA ILE A 313 34.94 44.63 56.93
C ILE A 313 35.69 43.80 57.99
N ARG A 314 36.56 42.88 57.57
CA ARG A 314 37.39 42.09 58.52
C ARG A 314 38.41 42.95 59.25
N ALA A 315 38.99 43.95 58.58
CA ALA A 315 39.92 44.88 59.22
C ALA A 315 39.20 45.74 60.27
N GLN A 316 38.03 46.29 59.94
CA GLN A 316 37.18 47.04 60.86
C GLN A 316 36.80 46.20 62.09
N MET A 317 36.30 44.98 61.88
CA MET A 317 35.98 44.07 63.00
C MET A 317 37.20 43.74 63.87
N ALA A 318 38.40 43.64 63.29
CA ALA A 318 39.61 43.38 64.05
C ALA A 318 40.05 44.61 64.87
N GLU A 319 39.89 45.81 64.33
CA GLU A 319 40.14 47.07 65.03
C GLU A 319 39.14 47.28 66.17
N GLU A 320 37.84 47.10 65.91
CA GLU A 320 36.79 47.15 66.93
C GLU A 320 37.04 46.15 68.07
N ARG A 321 37.46 44.92 67.75
CA ARG A 321 37.82 43.91 68.77
C ARG A 321 39.03 44.32 69.60
N LYS A 322 40.04 44.96 69.00
CA LYS A 322 41.20 45.48 69.73
C LYS A 322 40.80 46.62 70.65
N ALA A 323 40.00 47.56 70.16
CA ALA A 323 39.45 48.65 70.95
C ALA A 323 38.61 48.13 72.12
N GLN A 324 37.73 47.14 71.89
CA GLN A 324 36.95 46.51 72.95
C GLN A 324 37.84 45.82 73.98
N ALA A 325 38.88 45.10 73.55
CA ALA A 325 39.81 44.44 74.47
C ALA A 325 40.61 45.44 75.32
N GLU A 326 40.94 46.61 74.76
CA GLU A 326 41.58 47.71 75.49
C GLU A 326 40.63 48.34 76.52
N ILE A 327 39.36 48.56 76.14
CA ILE A 327 38.30 49.00 77.06
C ILE A 327 38.12 48.00 78.20
N ASP A 328 37.98 46.71 77.90
CA ASP A 328 37.80 45.66 78.91
C ASP A 328 39.01 45.57 79.84
N ARG A 329 40.23 45.77 79.31
CA ARG A 329 41.45 45.81 80.12
C ARG A 329 41.47 47.05 81.02
N ALA A 330 41.11 48.23 80.51
CA ALA A 330 41.01 49.45 81.30
C ALA A 330 39.96 49.32 82.42
N ILE A 331 38.80 48.71 82.13
CA ILE A 331 37.77 48.41 83.14
C ILE A 331 38.33 47.49 84.22
N ARG A 332 38.99 46.38 83.85
CA ARG A 332 39.60 45.46 84.83
C ARG A 332 40.68 46.12 85.69
N GLU A 333 41.53 46.96 85.07
CA GLU A 333 42.56 47.72 85.80
C GLU A 333 41.92 48.70 86.79
N ALA A 334 40.86 49.42 86.37
CA ALA A 334 40.10 50.32 87.23
C ALA A 334 39.39 49.59 88.39
N GLU A 335 38.76 48.44 88.14
CA GLU A 335 38.13 47.61 89.17
C GLU A 335 39.17 47.08 90.19
N GLU A 336 40.36 46.68 89.74
CA GLU A 336 41.44 46.26 90.62
C GLU A 336 41.95 47.41 91.50
N GLU A 337 42.09 48.61 90.92
CA GLU A 337 42.51 49.82 91.62
C GLU A 337 41.48 50.24 92.67
N GLU A 338 40.19 50.26 92.32
CA GLU A 338 39.09 50.52 93.26
C GLU A 338 39.11 49.51 94.42
N ARG A 339 39.27 48.21 94.12
CA ARG A 339 39.37 47.17 95.15
C ARG A 339 40.57 47.39 96.08
N ARG A 340 41.73 47.82 95.55
CA ARG A 340 42.92 48.15 96.37
C ARG A 340 42.66 49.38 97.24
N ALA A 341 42.08 50.43 96.68
CA ALA A 341 41.70 51.64 97.39
C ALA A 341 40.71 51.35 98.52
N GLN A 342 39.66 50.55 98.26
CA GLN A 342 38.67 50.15 99.25
C GLN A 342 39.31 49.35 100.40
N LYS A 343 40.19 48.38 100.09
CA LYS A 343 40.94 47.64 101.12
C LYS A 343 41.82 48.56 101.98
N ALA A 344 42.45 49.57 101.38
CA ALA A 344 43.26 50.55 102.11
C ALA A 344 42.38 51.42 103.03
N LEU A 345 41.22 51.88 102.54
CA LEU A 345 40.24 52.62 103.35
C LEU A 345 39.72 51.78 104.52
N ASP A 346 39.38 50.51 104.29
CA ASP A 346 38.90 49.62 105.36
C ASP A 346 39.98 49.34 106.41
N LYS A 347 41.24 49.18 105.99
CA LYS A 347 42.37 49.07 106.91
C LYS A 347 42.57 50.34 107.73
N ALA A 348 42.55 51.52 107.09
CA ALA A 348 42.63 52.80 107.78
C ALA A 348 41.47 53.01 108.77
N ARG A 349 40.24 52.60 108.40
CA ARG A 349 39.07 52.62 109.29
C ARG A 349 39.24 51.70 110.49
N LYS A 350 39.77 50.48 110.30
CA LYS A 350 40.07 49.55 111.41
C LYS A 350 41.13 50.11 112.35
N GLU A 351 42.23 50.63 111.82
CA GLU A 351 43.30 51.25 112.63
C GLU A 351 42.80 52.48 113.41
N MET A 352 41.90 53.28 112.82
CA MET A 352 41.24 54.39 113.52
C MET A 352 40.26 53.92 114.60
N ALA A 353 39.48 52.87 114.34
CA ALA A 353 38.58 52.27 115.33
C ALA A 353 39.35 51.66 116.52
N GLU A 354 40.49 50.99 116.27
CA GLU A 354 41.39 50.48 117.32
C GLU A 354 42.03 51.60 118.14
N LYS A 355 42.35 52.74 117.51
CA LYS A 355 42.84 53.94 118.23
C LYS A 355 41.76 54.66 119.04
N LEU A 356 40.49 54.56 118.65
CA LEU A 356 39.34 55.15 119.37
C LEU A 356 38.80 54.23 120.48
N ALA A 357 39.18 52.95 120.50
CA ALA A 357 38.79 51.97 121.52
C ALA A 357 39.81 51.83 122.68
N LYS A 358 40.93 52.56 122.61
CA LYS A 358 41.86 52.82 123.72
C LYS A 358 41.57 54.20 124.29
#